data_AF-D8QZH0-F1
#
_entry.id   AF-D8QZH0-F1
#
_cell.length_a   1.000
_cell.length_b   1.000
_cell.length_c   1.000
_cell.angle_alpha   90.00
_cell.angle_beta   90.00
_cell.angle_gamma   90.00
#
_symmetry.space_group_name_H-M   'P 1'
#
loop_
_entity.id
_entity.type
_entity.pdbx_description
1 polymer ?
#
loop_
_entity_poly.entity_id
_entity_poly.type
_entity_poly.pdbx_seq_one_letter_code
_entity_poly.pdbx_strand_id
1 'polypeptide(L)'
;STVQLSSTLFTLATTLVMPFYTIMILAPKKTWTKRVIESNIPHVVLGAMYTYLLSISWTPNTLHYMFATKHYLPELAGITQMFASTVTVASAWVHLLAADLFVGRQIYLEGLEHNIETRHSLILCLMFCPIGMICHIFTKVL
;
A
#
# COMPACT_ATOMS: atom_id res chain seq x y z
N SER A 1 -8.07 -4.21 -23.45
CA SER A 1 -8.50 -2.83 -23.16
C SER A 1 -7.76 -2.34 -21.91
N THR A 2 -7.63 -1.01 -21.72
CA THR A 2 -7.00 -0.42 -20.51
C THR A 2 -7.70 -0.87 -19.22
N VAL A 3 -9.02 -1.02 -19.26
CA VAL A 3 -9.84 -1.55 -18.16
C VAL A 3 -9.37 -2.94 -17.71
N GLN A 4 -9.19 -3.88 -18.64
CA GLN A 4 -8.76 -5.25 -18.32
C GLN A 4 -7.34 -5.29 -17.75
N LEU A 5 -6.44 -4.44 -18.25
CA LEU A 5 -5.09 -4.29 -17.73
C LEU A 5 -5.10 -3.78 -16.28
N SER A 6 -5.90 -2.74 -15.99
CA SER A 6 -6.06 -2.20 -14.64
C SER A 6 -6.63 -3.22 -13.66
N SER A 7 -7.65 -3.98 -14.05
CA SER A 7 -8.21 -5.06 -13.22
C SER A 7 -7.19 -6.16 -12.94
N THR A 8 -6.36 -6.50 -13.93
CA THR A 8 -5.30 -7.51 -13.78
C THR A 8 -4.24 -7.03 -12.79
N LEU A 9 -3.76 -5.79 -12.95
CA LEU A 9 -2.74 -5.21 -12.06
C LEU A 9 -3.27 -4.99 -10.64
N PHE A 10 -4.54 -4.59 -10.49
CA PHE A 10 -5.23 -4.50 -9.21
C PHE A 10 -5.24 -5.86 -8.48
N THR A 11 -5.65 -6.91 -9.19
CA THR A 11 -5.71 -8.27 -8.63
C THR A 11 -4.31 -8.76 -8.29
N LEU A 12 -3.35 -8.58 -9.20
CA LEU A 12 -1.96 -8.98 -9.00
C LEU A 12 -1.34 -8.30 -7.78
N ALA A 13 -1.52 -6.98 -7.62
CA ALA A 13 -0.99 -6.25 -6.47
C ALA A 13 -1.60 -6.77 -5.16
N THR A 14 -2.91 -7.00 -5.14
CA THR A 14 -3.61 -7.53 -3.97
C THR A 14 -3.10 -8.93 -3.61
N THR A 15 -2.98 -9.82 -4.60
CA THR A 15 -2.45 -11.17 -4.42
C THR A 15 -0.98 -11.16 -4.00
N LEU A 16 -0.19 -10.19 -4.46
CA LEU A 16 1.22 -10.06 -4.13
C LEU A 16 1.45 -9.69 -2.66
N VAL A 17 0.62 -8.82 -2.07
CA VAL A 17 0.78 -8.35 -0.68
C VAL A 17 0.40 -9.43 0.35
N MET A 18 -0.63 -10.23 0.07
CA MET A 18 -1.16 -11.27 0.96
C MET A 18 -0.12 -12.27 1.51
N PRO A 19 0.77 -12.87 0.70
CA PRO A 19 1.78 -13.80 1.20
C PRO A 19 2.75 -13.13 2.19
N PHE A 20 3.14 -11.86 1.96
CA PHE A 20 4.03 -11.15 2.88
C PHE A 20 3.40 -10.99 4.27
N TYR A 21 2.14 -10.58 4.34
CA TYR A 21 1.42 -10.51 5.62
C TYR A 21 1.25 -11.87 6.26
N THR A 22 0.91 -12.89 5.47
CA THR A 22 0.71 -14.25 5.96
C THR A 22 1.99 -14.77 6.64
N ILE A 23 3.16 -14.56 6.04
CA ILE A 23 4.43 -15.02 6.61
C ILE A 23 4.84 -14.20 7.84
N MET A 24 4.58 -12.89 7.85
CA MET A 24 4.84 -12.02 9.00
C MET A 24 4.00 -12.43 10.21
N ILE A 25 2.74 -12.83 10.00
CA ILE A 25 1.81 -13.20 11.07
C ILE A 25 2.05 -14.65 11.56
N LEU A 26 2.14 -15.62 10.65
CA LEU A 26 2.22 -17.04 11.00
C LEU A 26 3.61 -17.48 11.44
N ALA A 27 4.67 -16.92 10.83
CA ALA A 27 6.04 -17.35 11.05
C ALA A 27 7.01 -16.19 11.32
N PRO A 28 6.72 -15.31 12.31
CA PRO A 28 7.48 -14.06 12.50
C PRO A 28 8.95 -14.27 12.87
N LYS A 29 9.27 -15.32 13.62
CA LYS A 29 10.63 -15.57 14.16
C LYS A 29 11.53 -16.40 13.24
N LYS A 30 11.05 -16.81 12.06
CA LYS A 30 11.85 -17.62 11.12
C LYS A 30 12.84 -16.74 10.37
N THR A 31 14.08 -17.22 10.21
CA THR A 31 15.16 -16.51 9.52
C THR A 31 14.84 -16.20 8.05
N TRP A 32 14.10 -17.10 7.38
CA TRP A 32 13.66 -16.88 6.00
C TRP A 32 12.60 -15.76 5.91
N THR A 33 11.67 -15.67 6.86
CA THR A 33 10.67 -14.58 6.92
C THR A 33 11.38 -13.24 7.02
N LYS A 34 12.32 -13.13 7.96
CA LYS A 34 13.14 -11.92 8.13
C LYS A 34 13.83 -11.53 6.83
N ARG A 35 14.51 -12.48 6.17
CA ARG A 35 15.22 -12.25 4.90
C ARG A 35 14.29 -11.78 3.77
N VAL A 36 13.09 -12.34 3.68
CA VAL A 36 12.09 -11.96 2.67
C VAL A 36 11.57 -10.54 2.94
N ILE A 37 11.28 -10.20 4.19
CA ILE A 37 10.73 -8.89 4.56
C ILE A 37 11.79 -7.78 4.52
N GLU A 38 13.05 -8.09 4.82
CA GLU A 38 14.17 -7.15 4.68
C GLU A 38 14.40 -6.73 3.22
N SER A 39 14.02 -7.58 2.26
CA SER A 39 14.16 -7.31 0.83
C SER A 39 13.31 -6.14 0.35
N ASN A 40 13.90 -5.29 -0.49
CA ASN A 40 13.21 -4.17 -1.13
C ASN A 40 12.44 -4.59 -2.40
N ILE A 41 12.61 -5.83 -2.87
CA ILE A 41 12.00 -6.33 -4.12
C ILE A 41 10.48 -6.10 -4.17
N PRO A 42 9.67 -6.42 -3.13
CA PRO A 42 8.21 -6.25 -3.20
C PRO A 42 7.81 -4.79 -3.40
N HIS A 43 8.52 -3.87 -2.75
CA HIS A 43 8.29 -2.42 -2.87
C HIS A 43 8.68 -1.89 -4.24
N VAL A 44 9.78 -2.41 -4.82
CA VAL A 44 10.19 -2.06 -6.19
C VAL A 44 9.16 -2.53 -7.20
N VAL A 45 8.62 -3.74 -7.05
CA VAL A 45 7.59 -4.29 -7.94
C VAL A 45 6.30 -3.47 -7.84
N LEU A 46 5.80 -3.21 -6.63
CA LEU A 46 4.61 -2.39 -6.41
C LEU A 46 4.81 -0.95 -6.89
N GLY A 47 5.99 -0.38 -6.66
CA GLY A 47 6.36 0.95 -7.14
C GLY A 47 6.37 1.03 -8.65
N ALA A 48 6.96 0.05 -9.35
CA ALA A 48 6.94 -0.01 -10.80
C ALA A 48 5.52 -0.15 -11.37
N MET A 49 4.69 -1.00 -10.76
CA MET A 49 3.27 -1.15 -11.12
C MET A 49 2.51 0.18 -10.93
N TYR A 50 2.73 0.86 -9.81
CA TYR A 50 2.14 2.17 -9.52
C TYR A 50 2.58 3.21 -10.55
N THR A 51 3.88 3.37 -10.79
CA THR A 51 4.41 4.34 -11.76
C THR A 51 3.85 4.10 -13.16
N TYR A 52 3.75 2.84 -13.58
CA TYR A 52 3.16 2.49 -14.87
C TYR A 52 1.68 2.89 -14.96
N LEU A 53 0.87 2.50 -13.98
CA LEU A 53 -0.56 2.85 -13.94
C LEU A 53 -0.77 4.37 -13.85
N LEU A 54 0.05 5.05 -13.05
CA LEU A 54 0.01 6.51 -12.90
C LEU A 54 0.33 7.19 -14.23
N SER A 55 1.35 6.73 -14.95
CA SER A 55 1.73 7.31 -16.25
C SER A 55 0.61 7.24 -17.29
N ILE A 56 -0.19 6.16 -17.27
CA ILE A 56 -1.35 5.97 -18.17
C ILE A 56 -2.56 6.76 -17.67
N SER A 57 -2.72 6.89 -16.35
CA SER A 57 -3.78 7.66 -15.72
C SER A 57 -3.62 9.17 -15.92
N TRP A 58 -2.41 9.63 -16.21
CA TRP A 58 -2.11 11.05 -16.38
C TRP A 58 -2.56 11.54 -17.75
N THR A 59 -3.72 12.20 -17.76
CA THR A 59 -4.21 12.92 -18.94
C THR A 59 -4.27 14.41 -18.61
N PRO A 60 -4.27 15.30 -19.64
CA PRO A 60 -4.41 16.74 -19.43
C PRO A 60 -5.68 17.08 -18.64
N ASN A 61 -6.75 16.32 -18.84
CA ASN A 61 -8.01 16.46 -18.11
C ASN A 61 -7.84 16.07 -16.63
N THR A 62 -7.16 14.96 -16.33
CA THR A 62 -6.88 14.51 -14.95
C THR A 62 -6.11 15.58 -14.16
N LEU A 63 -5.10 16.19 -14.78
CA LEU A 63 -4.31 17.26 -14.17
C LEU A 63 -5.13 18.51 -13.92
N HIS A 64 -6.00 18.86 -14.87
CA HIS A 64 -6.93 19.96 -14.70
C HIS A 64 -7.87 19.71 -13.52
N TYR A 65 -8.49 18.53 -13.42
CA TYR A 65 -9.37 18.22 -12.28
C TYR A 65 -8.66 18.23 -10.91
N MET A 66 -7.38 17.87 -10.88
CA MET A 66 -6.60 17.84 -9.64
C MET A 66 -6.12 19.22 -9.17
N PHE A 67 -5.94 20.18 -10.09
CA PHE A 67 -5.27 21.46 -9.82
C PHE A 67 -5.97 22.68 -10.45
N ALA A 68 -7.23 22.58 -10.89
CA ALA A 68 -7.95 23.68 -11.55
C ALA A 68 -8.15 24.93 -10.67
N THR A 69 -8.01 24.82 -9.36
CA THR A 69 -8.29 25.91 -8.43
C THR A 69 -7.16 26.94 -8.41
N LYS A 70 -7.51 28.21 -8.15
CA LYS A 70 -6.59 29.35 -7.97
C LYS A 70 -5.41 29.12 -7.01
N HIS A 71 -5.51 28.13 -6.12
CA HIS A 71 -4.51 27.81 -5.11
C HIS A 71 -3.72 26.52 -5.38
N TYR A 72 -3.94 25.85 -6.53
CA TYR A 72 -3.32 24.55 -6.85
C TYR A 72 -3.50 23.50 -5.75
N LEU A 73 -4.66 23.52 -5.07
CA LEU A 73 -5.01 22.53 -4.06
C LEU A 73 -5.95 21.49 -4.66
N PRO A 74 -5.78 20.20 -4.32
CA PRO A 74 -6.74 19.16 -4.69
C PRO A 74 -8.10 19.41 -4.05
N GLU A 75 -9.15 19.54 -4.84
CA GLU A 75 -10.52 19.60 -4.34
C GLU A 75 -11.16 18.21 -4.32
N LEU A 76 -12.00 17.96 -3.31
CA LEU A 76 -12.69 16.68 -3.16
C LEU A 76 -13.54 16.32 -4.39
N ALA A 77 -14.19 17.32 -5.01
CA ALA A 77 -14.97 17.12 -6.22
C ALA A 77 -14.10 16.67 -7.40
N GLY A 78 -12.95 17.31 -7.61
CA GLY A 78 -11.98 16.95 -8.64
C GLY A 78 -11.40 15.55 -8.43
N ILE A 79 -11.04 15.21 -7.19
CA ILE A 79 -10.59 13.86 -6.83
C ILE A 79 -11.68 12.83 -7.13
N THR A 80 -12.92 13.08 -6.71
CA THR A 80 -14.05 12.16 -6.94
C THR A 80 -14.23 11.88 -8.44
N GLN A 81 -14.10 12.91 -9.28
CA GLN A 81 -14.18 12.76 -10.73
C GLN A 81 -13.01 11.96 -11.32
N MET A 82 -11.80 12.10 -10.77
CA MET A 82 -10.65 11.29 -11.17
C MET A 82 -10.83 9.80 -10.86
N PHE A 83 -11.44 9.48 -9.72
CA PHE A 83 -11.75 8.11 -9.31
C PHE A 83 -12.89 7.47 -10.11
N ALA A 84 -13.56 8.19 -11.01
CA ALA A 84 -14.48 7.58 -11.97
C ALA A 84 -13.77 6.72 -13.03
N SER A 85 -12.47 6.92 -13.24
CA SER A 85 -11.65 6.13 -14.16
C SER A 85 -11.07 4.89 -13.48
N THR A 86 -11.32 3.71 -14.07
CA THR A 86 -10.80 2.42 -13.57
C THR A 86 -9.27 2.41 -13.44
N VAL A 87 -8.55 3.11 -14.33
CA VAL A 87 -7.08 3.18 -14.29
C VAL A 87 -6.60 3.97 -13.08
N THR A 88 -7.26 5.08 -12.77
CA THR A 88 -6.94 5.92 -11.60
C THR A 88 -7.24 5.19 -10.30
N VAL A 89 -8.36 4.47 -10.24
CA VAL A 89 -8.70 3.67 -9.04
C VAL A 89 -7.67 2.57 -8.83
N ALA A 90 -7.27 1.86 -9.89
CA ALA A 90 -6.24 0.83 -9.80
C ALA A 90 -4.89 1.40 -9.37
N SER A 91 -4.47 2.57 -9.90
CA SER A 91 -3.21 3.21 -9.48
C SER A 91 -3.25 3.62 -8.01
N ALA A 92 -4.34 4.24 -7.56
CA ALA A 92 -4.55 4.61 -6.16
C ALA A 92 -4.55 3.39 -5.24
N TRP A 93 -5.15 2.27 -5.66
CA TRP A 93 -5.13 1.03 -4.89
C TRP A 93 -3.72 0.45 -4.74
N VAL A 94 -2.94 0.40 -5.82
CA VAL A 94 -1.54 -0.06 -5.77
C VAL A 94 -0.70 0.86 -4.87
N HIS A 95 -0.95 2.17 -4.92
CA HIS A 95 -0.31 3.14 -4.02
C HIS A 95 -0.62 2.84 -2.55
N LEU A 96 -1.89 2.59 -2.22
CA LEU A 96 -2.33 2.23 -0.87
C LEU A 96 -1.68 0.92 -0.40
N LEU A 97 -1.67 -0.11 -1.24
CA LEU A 97 -1.03 -1.40 -0.94
C LEU A 97 0.48 -1.28 -0.73
N ALA A 98 1.16 -0.43 -1.50
CA ALA A 98 2.58 -0.17 -1.34
C ALA A 98 2.89 0.51 -0.01
N ALA A 99 2.11 1.52 0.37
CA ALA A 99 2.23 2.19 1.65
C ALA A 99 1.90 1.26 2.82
N ASP A 100 0.83 0.46 2.69
CA ASP A 100 0.44 -0.54 3.68
C ASP A 100 1.54 -1.58 3.93
N LEU A 101 2.07 -2.20 2.87
CA LEU A 101 3.15 -3.18 3.01
C LEU A 101 4.41 -2.56 3.64
N PHE A 102 4.69 -1.29 3.34
CA PHE A 102 5.82 -0.58 3.93
C PHE A 102 5.64 -0.37 5.44
N VAL A 103 4.46 0.06 5.88
CA VAL A 103 4.13 0.20 7.30
C VAL A 103 4.13 -1.15 8.01
N GLY A 104 3.50 -2.18 7.41
CA GLY A 104 3.51 -3.54 7.94
C GLY A 104 4.92 -4.09 8.11
N ARG A 105 5.81 -3.86 7.13
CA ARG A 105 7.24 -4.19 7.22
C ARG A 105 7.91 -3.49 8.40
N GLN A 106 7.65 -2.19 8.61
CA GLN A 106 8.23 -1.44 9.74
C GLN A 106 7.77 -2.00 11.08
N ILE A 107 6.45 -2.20 11.25
CA ILE A 107 5.86 -2.82 12.44
C ILE A 107 6.54 -4.17 12.73
N TYR A 108 6.67 -5.02 11.72
CA TYR A 108 7.30 -6.32 11.85
C TYR A 108 8.77 -6.25 12.29
N LEU A 109 9.59 -5.44 11.60
CA LEU A 109 11.02 -5.32 11.89
C LEU A 109 11.27 -4.74 13.28
N GLU A 110 10.51 -3.71 13.65
CA GLU A 110 10.63 -3.08 14.96
C GLU A 110 10.20 -4.03 16.09
N GLY A 111 9.11 -4.78 15.89
CA GLY A 111 8.69 -5.78 16.87
C GLY A 111 9.67 -6.94 17.01
N LEU A 112 10.40 -7.31 15.95
CA LEU A 112 11.46 -8.31 16.04
C LEU A 112 12.67 -7.80 16.83
N GLU A 113 13.03 -6.53 16.66
CA GLU A 113 14.14 -5.88 17.37
C GLU A 113 13.85 -5.72 18.88
N HIS A 114 12.62 -5.30 19.22
CA HIS A 114 12.21 -5.04 20.59
C HIS A 114 11.50 -6.23 21.26
N ASN A 115 11.37 -7.37 20.56
CA ASN A 115 10.70 -8.58 21.01
C ASN A 115 9.23 -8.34 21.46
N ILE A 116 8.51 -7.53 20.69
CA ILE A 116 7.10 -7.15 20.91
C ILE A 116 6.19 -8.03 20.04
N GLU A 117 5.02 -8.39 20.55
CA GLU A 117 4.00 -9.12 19.78
C GLU A 117 3.34 -8.23 18.73
N THR A 118 3.61 -8.48 17.44
CA THR A 118 3.15 -7.64 16.31
C THR A 118 1.96 -8.22 15.54
N ARG A 119 1.51 -9.44 15.86
CA ARG A 119 0.47 -10.14 15.08
C ARG A 119 -0.83 -9.36 15.00
N HIS A 120 -1.29 -8.81 16.12
CA HIS A 120 -2.52 -8.02 16.19
C HIS A 120 -2.40 -6.74 15.37
N SER A 121 -1.28 -6.03 15.51
CA SER A 121 -0.99 -4.81 14.74
C SER A 121 -0.88 -5.07 13.24
N LEU A 122 -0.31 -6.20 12.82
CA LEU A 122 -0.19 -6.59 11.41
C LEU A 122 -1.53 -6.97 10.79
N ILE A 123 -2.39 -7.69 11.53
CA ILE A 123 -3.76 -8.00 11.07
C ILE A 123 -4.56 -6.70 10.91
N LEU A 124 -4.45 -5.79 11.87
CA LEU A 124 -5.08 -4.47 11.80
C LEU A 124 -4.49 -3.62 10.69
N CYS A 125 -3.19 -3.70 10.41
CA CYS A 125 -2.54 -2.97 9.31
C CYS A 125 -3.10 -3.43 7.97
N LEU A 126 -3.14 -4.74 7.72
CA LEU A 126 -3.65 -5.34 6.49
C LEU A 126 -5.08 -4.86 6.13
N MET A 127 -5.93 -4.63 7.14
CA MET A 127 -7.30 -4.15 6.91
C MET A 127 -7.39 -2.61 6.94
N PHE A 128 -6.66 -1.99 7.88
CA PHE A 128 -6.73 -0.57 8.21
C PHE A 128 -5.34 -0.07 8.64
N CYS A 129 -4.45 0.16 7.67
CA CYS A 129 -3.04 0.54 7.88
C CYS A 129 -2.79 1.52 9.06
N PRO A 130 -3.48 2.69 9.14
CA PRO A 130 -3.26 3.64 10.23
C PRO A 130 -3.63 3.08 11.62
N ILE A 131 -4.67 2.26 11.70
CA ILE A 131 -5.12 1.64 12.95
C ILE A 131 -4.08 0.61 13.42
N GLY A 132 -3.53 -0.19 12.50
CA GLY A 132 -2.44 -1.13 12.80
C GLY A 132 -1.21 -0.42 13.37
N MET A 133 -0.81 0.70 12.76
CA MET A 133 0.30 1.52 13.24
C MET A 133 0.06 2.08 14.64
N ILE A 134 -1.13 2.64 14.89
CA ILE A 134 -1.51 3.17 16.20
C ILE A 134 -1.47 2.05 17.25
N CYS A 135 -2.04 0.88 16.93
CA CYS A 135 -2.03 -0.27 17.82
C CYS A 135 -0.61 -0.70 18.20
N HIS A 136 0.30 -0.75 17.22
CA HIS A 136 1.71 -1.08 17.47
C HIS A 136 2.41 -0.09 18.40
N ILE A 137 2.17 1.22 18.20
CA ILE A 137 2.71 2.26 19.07
C ILE A 137 2.23 2.07 20.51
N PHE A 138 0.94 1.78 20.71
CA PHE A 138 0.41 1.48 22.04
C PHE A 138 1.03 0.23 22.64
N THR A 139 1.17 -0.86 21.89
CA THR A 139 1.80 -2.10 22.37
C THR A 139 3.26 -1.89 22.74
N LYS A 140 3.98 -0.98 22.09
CA LYS A 140 5.36 -0.64 22.41
C LYS A 140 5.53 0.11 23.74
N VAL A 141 4.51 0.86 24.16
CA VAL A 141 4.55 1.67 25.40
C VAL A 141 4.18 0.83 26.63
N LEU A 142 3.49 -0.29 26.45
CA LEU A 142 3.04 -1.19 27.52
C LEU A 142 4.17 -2.14 27.97
#